data_AF-G7TAW0-F1
#
_entry.id   AF-G7TAW0-F1
#
_cell.length_a   1.000
_cell.length_b   1.000
_cell.length_c   1.000
_cell.angle_alpha   90.00
_cell.angle_beta   90.00
_cell.angle_gamma   90.00
#
_symmetry.space_group_name_H-M   'P 1'
#
loop_
_entity.id
_entity.type
_entity.pdbx_description
1 polymer ?
#
loop_
_entity_poly.entity_id
_entity_poly.type
_entity_poly.pdbx_seq_one_letter_code
_entity_poly.pdbx_strand_id
1 'polypeptide(L)'
;MQADARAFTALMQHLRKVDGDRHTVILVQVENEPGAVGTVRDHGPAGEAAFAQPVPAEIARAVGKPKGSWQQVFGAEAAEAFNAHATAAYIERRWPPPASV
;
A
#
# COMPACT_ATOMS: atom_id res chain seq x y z
N MET A 1 2.03 0.49 10.89
CA MET A 1 2.58 1.36 9.82
C MET A 1 3.88 2.06 10.22
N GLN A 2 3.90 2.99 11.18
CA GLN A 2 5.10 3.82 11.40
C GLN A 2 6.37 3.05 11.80
N ALA A 3 6.23 2.00 12.62
CA ALA A 3 7.37 1.20 13.05
C ALA A 3 8.09 0.54 11.88
N ASP A 4 7.30 0.01 10.96
CA ASP A 4 7.79 -0.64 9.76
C ASP A 4 8.53 0.37 8.87
N ALA A 5 7.89 1.50 8.53
CA ALA A 5 8.52 2.54 7.71
C ALA A 5 9.84 3.06 8.31
N ARG A 6 9.93 3.19 9.65
CA ARG A 6 11.19 3.56 10.32
C ARG A 6 12.29 2.51 10.10
N ALA A 7 11.96 1.23 10.22
CA ALA A 7 12.92 0.16 10.00
C ALA A 7 13.42 0.13 8.56
N PHE A 8 12.54 0.33 7.58
CA PHE A 8 12.94 0.42 6.16
C PHE A 8 13.86 1.59 5.88
N THR A 9 13.52 2.77 6.39
CA THR A 9 14.33 3.97 6.21
C THR A 9 15.73 3.74 6.78
N ALA A 10 15.84 3.10 7.95
CA ALA A 10 17.14 2.74 8.52
C ALA A 10 17.91 1.74 7.65
N LEU A 11 17.24 0.74 7.06
CA LEU A 11 17.85 -0.19 6.11
C LEU A 11 18.39 0.54 4.87
N MET A 12 17.58 1.39 4.25
CA MET A 12 17.97 2.13 3.04
C MET A 12 19.10 3.14 3.32
N GLN A 13 19.10 3.79 4.49
CA GLN A 13 20.19 4.64 4.96
C GLN A 13 21.49 3.84 5.16
N HIS A 14 21.39 2.62 5.69
CA HIS A 14 22.55 1.75 5.85
C HIS A 14 23.13 1.33 4.50
N LEU A 15 22.29 0.88 3.56
CA LEU A 15 22.71 0.53 2.19
C LEU A 15 23.41 1.69 1.49
N ARG A 16 22.86 2.90 1.59
CA ARG A 16 23.55 4.10 1.08
C ARG A 16 24.95 4.27 1.67
N LYS A 17 25.08 4.10 2.99
CA LYS A 17 26.35 4.31 3.68
C LYS A 17 27.41 3.28 3.26
N VAL A 18 27.03 2.02 3.05
CA VAL A 18 28.01 0.92 2.87
C VAL A 18 28.16 0.46 1.43
N ASP A 19 27.19 0.75 0.56
CA ASP A 19 27.13 0.24 -0.82
C ASP A 19 26.73 1.35 -1.83
N GLY A 20 26.70 2.62 -1.40
CA GLY A 20 26.26 3.75 -2.22
C GLY A 20 27.14 4.08 -3.42
N ASP A 21 28.42 3.70 -3.41
CA ASP A 21 29.34 3.91 -4.56
C ASP A 21 29.37 2.70 -5.51
N ARG A 22 29.23 1.49 -4.95
CA ARG A 22 29.39 0.23 -5.70
C ARG A 22 28.07 -0.28 -6.26
N HIS A 23 26.95 0.06 -5.63
CA HIS A 23 25.60 -0.39 -6.01
C HIS A 23 25.52 -1.91 -6.23
N THR A 24 26.08 -2.69 -5.30
CA THR A 24 25.98 -4.15 -5.32
C THR A 24 24.52 -4.60 -5.21
N VAL A 25 23.75 -3.94 -4.33
CA VAL A 25 22.30 -4.09 -4.25
C VAL A 25 21.65 -3.17 -5.27
N ILE A 26 21.14 -3.74 -6.36
CA ILE A 26 20.53 -2.99 -7.47
C ILE A 26 19.02 -2.78 -7.32
N LEU A 27 18.35 -3.62 -6.52
CA LEU A 27 16.90 -3.61 -6.31
C LEU A 27 16.58 -4.10 -4.90
N VAL A 28 15.48 -3.59 -4.34
CA VAL A 28 14.92 -4.06 -3.06
C VAL A 28 13.45 -4.35 -3.29
N GLN A 29 13.02 -5.58 -2.99
CA GLN A 29 11.61 -5.90 -2.94
C GLN A 29 11.02 -5.36 -1.63
N VAL A 30 9.92 -4.61 -1.72
CA VAL A 30 9.22 -4.08 -0.56
C VAL A 30 8.11 -5.05 -0.20
N GLU A 31 8.18 -5.61 1.01
CA GLU A 31 7.40 -6.77 1.46
C GLU A 31 7.65 -8.05 0.63
N ASN A 32 6.90 -9.10 0.92
CA ASN A 32 6.85 -10.33 0.15
C ASN A 32 5.44 -10.91 0.18
N GLU A 33 4.83 -11.09 -0.99
CA GLU A 33 3.49 -11.67 -1.16
C GLU A 33 2.43 -11.06 -0.20
N PRO A 34 2.21 -9.73 -0.25
CA PRO A 34 1.27 -9.09 0.64
C PRO A 34 -0.16 -9.56 0.35
N GLY A 35 -0.91 -9.85 1.41
CA GLY A 35 -2.28 -10.36 1.32
C GLY A 35 -2.75 -10.95 2.65
N ALA A 36 -3.96 -11.49 2.67
CA ALA A 36 -4.51 -12.18 3.81
C ALA A 36 -5.07 -13.55 3.39
N VAL A 37 -4.67 -14.61 4.09
CA VAL A 37 -5.20 -15.95 3.87
C VAL A 37 -6.42 -16.17 4.76
N GLY A 38 -7.51 -16.67 4.18
CA GLY A 38 -8.75 -16.99 4.91
C GLY A 38 -9.71 -15.80 5.13
N THR A 39 -9.36 -14.61 4.64
CA THR A 39 -10.27 -13.46 4.58
C THR A 39 -9.95 -12.58 3.38
N VAL A 40 -10.96 -11.91 2.82
CA VAL A 40 -10.78 -11.00 1.67
C VAL A 40 -10.37 -9.59 2.10
N ARG A 41 -10.65 -9.20 3.34
CA ARG A 41 -10.27 -7.92 3.95
C ARG A 41 -10.34 -7.98 5.48
N ASP A 42 -10.00 -6.87 6.13
CA ASP A 42 -10.32 -6.67 7.55
C ASP A 42 -11.82 -6.40 7.73
N HIS A 43 -12.47 -7.22 8.58
CA HIS A 43 -13.88 -7.13 8.95
C HIS A 43 -14.09 -6.61 10.38
N GLY A 44 -13.02 -6.18 11.06
CA GLY A 44 -13.13 -5.49 12.35
C GLY A 44 -13.76 -4.09 12.21
N PRO A 45 -14.10 -3.43 13.33
CA PRO A 45 -14.77 -2.12 13.30
C PRO A 45 -14.05 -1.06 12.47
N ALA A 46 -12.72 -1.05 12.49
CA ALA A 46 -11.91 -0.12 11.69
C ALA A 46 -11.96 -0.45 10.19
N GLY A 47 -11.85 -1.73 9.83
CA GLY A 47 -11.95 -2.21 8.45
C GLY A 47 -13.31 -1.92 7.83
N GLU A 48 -14.40 -2.19 8.56
CA GLU A 48 -15.76 -1.87 8.10
C GLU A 48 -15.98 -0.35 7.94
N ALA A 49 -15.51 0.45 8.90
CA ALA A 49 -15.62 1.90 8.82
C ALA A 49 -14.87 2.49 7.62
N ALA A 50 -13.70 1.93 7.29
CA ALA A 50 -12.91 2.32 6.12
C ALA A 50 -13.56 1.84 4.81
N PHE A 51 -14.10 0.62 4.77
CA PHE A 51 -14.79 0.06 3.61
C PHE A 51 -16.09 0.82 3.27
N ALA A 52 -16.76 1.40 4.27
CA ALA A 52 -17.94 2.23 4.07
C ALA A 52 -17.62 3.61 3.44
N GLN A 53 -16.36 4.02 3.40
CA GLN A 53 -15.96 5.30 2.80
C GLN A 53 -16.06 5.26 1.26
N PRO A 54 -16.13 6.45 0.63
CA PRO A 54 -15.96 6.56 -0.82
C PRO A 54 -14.62 6.00 -1.30
N VAL A 55 -14.61 5.47 -2.52
CA VAL A 55 -13.36 5.16 -3.22
C VAL A 55 -12.55 6.46 -3.38
N PRO A 56 -11.23 6.46 -3.08
CA PRO A 56 -10.41 7.64 -3.28
C PRO A 56 -10.44 8.13 -4.74
N ALA A 57 -10.50 9.44 -4.92
CA ALA A 57 -10.78 10.06 -6.22
C ALA A 57 -9.73 9.74 -7.28
N GLU A 58 -8.47 9.57 -6.87
CA GLU A 58 -7.36 9.13 -7.70
C GLU A 58 -7.54 7.72 -8.22
N ILE A 59 -8.05 6.80 -7.41
CA ILE A 59 -8.33 5.43 -7.83
C ILE A 59 -9.52 5.41 -8.79
N ALA A 60 -10.63 6.04 -8.42
CA ALA A 60 -11.82 6.10 -9.27
C ALA A 60 -11.48 6.68 -10.66
N ARG A 61 -10.65 7.74 -10.70
CA ARG A 61 -10.14 8.32 -11.96
C ARG A 61 -9.24 7.36 -12.72
N ALA A 62 -8.29 6.71 -12.06
CA ALA A 62 -7.35 5.79 -12.70
C ALA A 62 -8.04 4.59 -13.36
N VAL A 63 -9.13 4.09 -12.75
CA VAL A 63 -9.90 2.96 -13.28
C VAL A 63 -11.13 3.37 -14.11
N GLY A 64 -11.31 4.67 -14.39
CA GLY A 64 -12.41 5.18 -15.21
C GLY A 64 -13.81 4.94 -14.62
N LYS A 65 -13.93 4.89 -13.30
CA LYS A 65 -15.18 4.63 -12.57
C LYS A 65 -15.79 5.92 -12.00
N PRO A 66 -17.12 5.98 -11.82
CA PRO A 66 -17.76 7.11 -11.16
C PRO A 66 -17.36 7.21 -9.68
N LYS A 67 -17.64 8.35 -9.05
CA LYS A 67 -17.52 8.50 -7.60
C LYS A 67 -18.59 7.66 -6.90
N GLY A 68 -18.24 7.05 -5.79
CA GLY A 68 -19.15 6.25 -4.96
C GLY A 68 -18.40 5.49 -3.88
N SER A 69 -19.13 4.76 -3.03
CA SER A 69 -18.53 3.79 -2.11
C SER A 69 -17.91 2.62 -2.86
N TRP A 70 -17.05 1.86 -2.18
CA TRP A 70 -16.46 0.63 -2.74
C TRP A 70 -17.53 -0.31 -3.30
N GLN A 71 -18.62 -0.52 -2.56
CA GLN A 71 -19.73 -1.38 -2.99
C GLN A 71 -20.45 -0.84 -4.23
N GLN A 72 -20.65 0.48 -4.33
CA GLN A 72 -21.32 1.10 -5.48
C GLN A 72 -20.46 1.03 -6.75
N VAL A 73 -19.13 1.15 -6.60
CA VAL A 73 -18.20 1.25 -7.72
C VAL A 73 -17.76 -0.11 -8.26
N PHE A 74 -17.52 -1.06 -7.35
CA PHE A 74 -16.91 -2.36 -7.67
C PHE A 74 -17.84 -3.56 -7.43
N GLY A 75 -19.02 -3.37 -6.81
CA GLY A 75 -20.00 -4.44 -6.66
C GLY A 75 -19.45 -5.67 -5.95
N ALA A 76 -19.51 -6.84 -6.58
CA ALA A 76 -19.03 -8.10 -6.02
C ALA A 76 -17.51 -8.10 -5.72
N GLU A 77 -16.74 -7.29 -6.45
CA GLU A 77 -15.27 -7.18 -6.32
C GLU A 77 -14.86 -6.16 -5.26
N ALA A 78 -15.82 -5.47 -4.62
CA ALA A 78 -15.54 -4.34 -3.75
C ALA A 78 -14.60 -4.66 -2.60
N ALA A 79 -14.80 -5.81 -1.94
CA ALA A 79 -13.97 -6.20 -0.80
C ALA A 79 -12.52 -6.46 -1.20
N GLU A 80 -12.31 -7.12 -2.34
CA GLU A 80 -10.98 -7.40 -2.88
C GLU A 80 -10.30 -6.11 -3.36
N ALA A 81 -11.01 -5.28 -4.14
CA ALA A 81 -10.50 -3.99 -4.61
C ALA A 81 -10.12 -3.06 -3.45
N PHE A 82 -10.92 -3.04 -2.38
CA PHE A 82 -10.62 -2.29 -1.17
C PHE A 82 -9.35 -2.80 -0.49
N ASN A 83 -9.23 -4.12 -0.29
CA ASN A 83 -8.07 -4.70 0.39
C ASN A 83 -6.79 -4.52 -0.42
N ALA A 84 -6.87 -4.70 -1.74
CA ALA A 84 -5.77 -4.44 -2.67
C ALA A 84 -5.32 -2.97 -2.60
N HIS A 85 -6.28 -2.03 -2.62
CA HIS A 85 -5.97 -0.61 -2.49
C HIS A 85 -5.34 -0.27 -1.13
N ALA A 86 -5.92 -0.74 -0.02
CA ALA A 86 -5.41 -0.45 1.31
C ALA A 86 -3.99 -0.99 1.50
N THR A 87 -3.73 -2.20 1.00
CA THR A 87 -2.41 -2.83 1.01
C THR A 87 -1.41 -2.06 0.14
N ALA A 88 -1.79 -1.69 -1.09
CA ALA A 88 -0.95 -0.89 -1.98
C ALA A 88 -0.62 0.48 -1.36
N ALA A 89 -1.61 1.16 -0.78
CA ALA A 89 -1.42 2.45 -0.12
C ALA A 89 -0.50 2.36 1.11
N TYR A 90 -0.53 1.23 1.84
CA TYR A 90 0.40 0.98 2.92
C TYR A 90 1.85 0.87 2.41
N ILE A 91 2.07 0.05 1.38
CA ILE A 91 3.38 -0.21 0.79
C ILE A 91 3.95 1.06 0.15
N GLU A 92 3.13 1.81 -0.59
CA GLU A 92 3.53 3.06 -1.23
C GLU A 92 4.00 4.10 -0.21
N ARG A 93 3.27 4.28 0.90
CA ARG A 93 3.61 5.29 1.93
C ARG A 93 4.89 4.97 2.71
N ARG A 94 5.37 3.73 2.68
CA ARG A 94 6.66 3.33 3.26
C ARG A 94 7.83 3.76 2.38
N TRP A 95 7.63 3.88 1.08
CA TRP A 95 8.68 4.26 0.14
C TRP A 95 8.94 5.77 0.22
N PRO A 96 10.13 6.23 0.68
CA PRO A 96 10.47 7.63 0.62
C PRO A 96 10.64 8.05 -0.85
N PRO A 97 10.16 9.25 -1.26
CA PRO A 97 10.38 9.71 -2.62
C PRO A 97 11.88 9.83 -2.92
N PRO A 98 12.32 9.62 -4.17
CA PRO A 98 13.72 9.45 -4.56
C PRO A 98 14.68 10.58 -4.14
N ALA A 99 14.17 11.75 -3.75
CA ALA A 99 14.97 12.87 -3.24
C ALA A 99 15.33 12.79 -1.74
N SER A 100 14.82 11.79 -1.01
CA SER A 100 14.96 11.68 0.46
C SER A 100 15.89 10.56 0.92
N VAL A 101 16.41 9.79 -0.03
CA VAL A 101 17.48 8.82 0.22
C VAL A 101 18.73 9.49 -0.33
#